data_AF-A0A023GHW2-F1
#
_entry.id   AF-A0A023GHW2-F1
#
_cell.length_a   1.000
_cell.length_b   1.000
_cell.length_c   1.000
_cell.angle_alpha   90.00
_cell.angle_beta   90.00
_cell.angle_gamma   90.00
#
_symmetry.space_group_name_H-M   'P 1'
#
loop_
_entity.id
_entity.type
_entity.pdbx_description
1 polymer ?
#
loop_
_entity_poly.entity_id
_entity_poly.type
_entity_poly.pdbx_seq_one_letter_code
_entity_poly.pdbx_strand_id
1 'polypeptide(L)'
;MTTAMEKHLFNLKFAAKELERNAKKCEKEEKVEKTKLKKAIQKNNLEGARIHAENSIRQKNQALNYLRMASRVDAVASRVQTAVTTKKVTTSMAGVVKAMDAAMKSMNLEKISGLMDKFEKQFEDLDVQASCMEDTMS
;
A
#
# COMPACT_ATOMS: atom_id res chain seq x y z
N MET A 1 19.42 -7.58 -4.00
CA MET A 1 18.35 -6.89 -4.78
C MET A 1 16.96 -7.03 -4.18
N THR A 2 16.60 -8.16 -3.55
CA THR A 2 15.29 -8.35 -2.88
C THR A 2 15.03 -7.33 -1.76
N THR A 3 16.06 -7.00 -0.97
CA THR A 3 15.99 -6.00 0.12
C THR A 3 15.69 -4.58 -0.36
N ALA A 4 16.10 -4.21 -1.58
CA ALA A 4 15.87 -2.85 -2.10
C ALA A 4 14.40 -2.61 -2.44
N MET A 5 13.76 -3.55 -3.16
CA MET A 5 12.34 -3.42 -3.50
C MET A 5 11.43 -3.52 -2.27
N GLU A 6 11.75 -4.38 -1.30
CA GLU A 6 11.03 -4.44 -0.02
C GLU A 6 11.14 -3.13 0.77
N LYS A 7 12.34 -2.52 0.80
CA LYS A 7 12.55 -1.20 1.42
C LYS A 7 11.76 -0.09 0.71
N HIS A 8 11.75 -0.09 -0.62
CA HIS A 8 10.97 0.87 -1.40
C HIS A 8 9.46 0.69 -1.18
N LEU A 9 8.99 -0.56 -1.13
CA LEU A 9 7.61 -0.89 -0.81
C LEU A 9 7.20 -0.38 0.58
N PHE A 10 8.04 -0.58 1.59
CA PHE A 10 7.82 -0.03 2.93
C PHE A 10 7.71 1.49 2.91
N ASN A 11 8.66 2.17 2.23
CA ASN A 11 8.64 3.62 2.11
C ASN A 11 7.39 4.13 1.40
N LEU A 12 6.92 3.44 0.36
CA LEU A 12 5.68 3.80 -0.37
C LEU A 12 4.44 3.65 0.52
N LYS A 13 4.30 2.52 1.24
CA LYS A 13 3.20 2.31 2.19
C LYS A 13 3.22 3.34 3.32
N PHE A 14 4.41 3.68 3.82
CA PHE A 14 4.58 4.71 4.84
C PHE A 14 4.18 6.10 4.31
N ALA A 15 4.65 6.47 3.11
CA ALA A 15 4.31 7.73 2.47
C ALA A 15 2.81 7.85 2.20
N ALA A 16 2.14 6.81 1.70
CA ALA A 16 0.68 6.81 1.53
C ALA A 16 -0.04 7.13 2.85
N LYS A 17 0.36 6.47 3.94
CA LYS A 17 -0.23 6.67 5.28
C LYS A 17 0.06 8.06 5.85
N GLU A 18 1.24 8.61 5.58
CA GLU A 18 1.59 9.99 5.95
C GLU A 18 0.73 11.01 5.20
N LEU A 19 0.51 10.78 3.90
CA LEU A 19 -0.36 11.63 3.08
C LEU A 19 -1.82 11.59 3.55
N GLU A 20 -2.34 10.42 3.93
CA GLU A 20 -3.67 10.32 4.54
C GLU A 20 -3.78 11.08 5.87
N ARG A 21 -2.73 11.02 6.70
CA ARG A 21 -2.68 11.78 7.96
C ARG A 21 -2.69 13.28 7.68
N ASN A 22 -1.93 13.74 6.69
CA ASN A 22 -1.91 15.13 6.27
C ASN A 22 -3.26 15.57 5.70
N ALA A 23 -3.94 14.72 4.92
CA ALA A 23 -5.30 14.97 4.44
C ALA A 23 -6.27 15.17 5.62
N LYS A 24 -6.28 14.25 6.60
CA LYS A 24 -7.11 14.36 7.80
C LYS A 24 -6.79 15.59 8.65
N LYS A 25 -5.52 16.00 8.72
CA LYS A 25 -5.12 17.24 9.39
C LYS A 25 -5.72 18.46 8.68
N CYS A 26 -5.66 18.49 7.35
CA CYS A 26 -6.27 19.54 6.55
C CYS A 26 -7.80 19.61 6.76
N GLU A 27 -8.51 18.48 6.76
CA GLU A 27 -9.95 18.45 7.06
C GLU A 27 -10.31 19.00 8.45
N LYS A 28 -9.46 18.74 9.46
CA LYS A 28 -9.66 19.30 10.80
C LYS A 28 -9.50 20.82 10.80
N GLU A 29 -8.46 21.32 10.15
CA GLU A 29 -8.21 22.76 10.00
C GLU A 29 -9.33 23.44 9.20
N GLU A 30 -9.86 22.81 8.15
CA GLU A 30 -11.03 23.29 7.41
C GLU A 30 -12.24 23.48 8.34
N LYS A 31 -12.55 22.49 9.20
CA LYS A 31 -13.66 22.57 10.16
C LYS A 31 -13.47 23.70 11.17
N VAL A 32 -12.23 23.93 11.60
CA VAL A 32 -11.89 25.05 12.50
C VAL A 32 -12.14 26.39 11.80
N GLU A 33 -11.65 26.55 10.57
CA GLU A 33 -11.86 27.78 9.79
C GLU A 33 -13.34 28.03 9.47
N LYS A 34 -14.13 26.99 9.18
CA LYS A 34 -15.60 27.12 9.05
C LYS A 34 -16.27 27.61 10.33
N THR A 35 -15.79 27.15 11.49
CA THR A 35 -16.32 27.62 12.78
C THR A 35 -15.97 29.09 13.01
N LYS A 36 -14.74 29.50 12.66
CA LYS A 36 -14.31 30.90 12.74
C LYS A 36 -15.09 31.79 11.77
N LEU A 37 -15.33 31.32 10.54
CA LEU A 37 -16.18 31.96 9.54
C LEU A 37 -17.57 32.26 10.10
N LYS A 38 -18.24 31.25 10.69
CA LYS A 38 -19.57 31.44 11.30
C LYS A 38 -19.54 32.51 12.40
N LYS A 39 -18.52 32.49 13.26
CA LYS A 39 -18.35 33.50 14.31
C LYS A 39 -18.08 34.90 13.75
N ALA A 40 -17.30 35.02 12.67
CA ALA A 40 -17.00 36.30 12.03
C ALA A 40 -18.25 36.92 11.40
N ILE A 41 -19.09 36.09 10.76
CA ILE A 41 -20.39 36.52 10.22
C ILE A 41 -21.31 37.03 11.35
N GLN A 42 -21.42 36.30 12.47
CA GLN A 42 -22.22 36.73 13.62
C GLN A 42 -21.76 38.06 14.23
N LYS A 43 -20.45 38.35 14.14
CA LYS A 43 -19.86 39.60 14.62
C LYS A 43 -19.93 40.75 13.58
N ASN A 44 -20.62 40.56 12.45
CA ASN A 44 -20.65 41.49 11.32
C ASN A 44 -19.26 41.86 10.77
N ASN A 45 -18.23 41.02 11.01
CA ASN A 45 -16.90 41.21 10.43
C ASN A 45 -16.82 40.47 9.09
N LEU A 46 -17.31 41.13 8.03
CA LEU A 46 -17.36 40.60 6.67
C LEU A 46 -15.98 40.35 6.07
N GLU A 47 -14.98 41.18 6.41
CA GLU A 47 -13.62 41.03 5.91
C GLU A 47 -12.94 39.78 6.51
N GLY A 48 -13.04 39.60 7.82
CA GLY A 48 -12.54 38.41 8.50
C GLY A 48 -13.28 37.13 8.07
N ALA A 49 -14.58 37.23 7.81
CA ALA A 49 -15.36 36.13 7.24
C ALA A 49 -14.82 35.72 5.86
N ARG A 50 -14.53 36.67 4.96
CA ARG A 50 -13.97 36.36 3.63
C ARG A 50 -12.65 35.60 3.72
N ILE A 51 -11.74 36.06 4.59
CA ILE A 51 -10.43 35.41 4.81
C ILE A 51 -10.61 33.98 5.33
N HIS A 52 -11.47 33.76 6.32
CA HIS A 52 -11.73 32.42 6.84
C HIS A 52 -12.42 31.49 5.82
N ALA A 53 -13.27 32.05 4.95
CA ALA A 53 -13.87 31.29 3.85
C ALA A 53 -12.83 30.84 2.82
N GLU A 54 -11.95 31.73 2.38
CA GLU A 54 -10.87 31.41 1.45
C GLU A 54 -9.90 30.38 2.04
N ASN A 55 -9.53 30.53 3.31
CA ASN A 55 -8.70 29.56 4.03
C ASN A 55 -9.37 28.18 4.09
N SER A 56 -10.68 28.12 4.36
CA SER A 56 -11.43 26.86 4.35
C SER A 56 -11.44 26.20 2.97
N ILE A 57 -11.64 26.96 1.89
CA ILE A 57 -11.61 26.43 0.52
C ILE A 57 -10.22 25.89 0.18
N ARG A 58 -9.17 26.65 0.51
CA ARG A 58 -7.78 26.23 0.31
C ARG A 58 -7.48 24.93 1.04
N GLN A 59 -7.90 24.83 2.30
CA GLN A 59 -7.65 23.64 3.12
C GLN A 59 -8.39 22.40 2.61
N LYS A 60 -9.64 22.57 2.15
CA LYS A 60 -10.41 21.51 1.50
C LYS A 60 -9.72 20.99 0.23
N ASN A 61 -9.23 21.90 -0.62
CA ASN A 61 -8.53 21.54 -1.85
C ASN A 61 -7.21 20.81 -1.55
N GLN A 62 -6.46 21.26 -0.53
CA GLN A 62 -5.25 20.57 -0.08
C GLN A 62 -5.57 19.17 0.45
N ALA A 63 -6.61 19.01 1.26
CA ALA A 63 -7.04 17.71 1.77
C ALA A 63 -7.36 16.73 0.63
N LEU A 64 -8.14 17.17 -0.37
CA LEU A 64 -8.47 16.38 -1.55
C LEU A 64 -7.23 16.00 -2.36
N ASN A 65 -6.29 16.94 -2.53
CA ASN A 65 -5.06 16.65 -3.25
C ASN A 65 -4.17 15.63 -2.52
N TYR A 66 -4.03 15.76 -1.19
CA TYR A 66 -3.32 14.78 -0.38
C TYR A 66 -3.97 13.41 -0.44
N LEU A 67 -5.29 13.32 -0.33
CA LEU A 67 -6.02 12.06 -0.43
C LEU A 67 -5.82 11.41 -1.82
N ARG A 68 -5.95 12.19 -2.88
CA ARG A 68 -5.75 11.70 -4.26
C ARG A 68 -4.32 11.21 -4.47
N MET A 69 -3.33 11.90 -3.90
CA MET A 69 -1.93 11.47 -3.96
C MET A 69 -1.69 10.22 -3.11
N ALA A 70 -2.29 10.12 -1.92
CA ALA A 70 -2.22 8.93 -1.07
C ALA A 70 -2.74 7.69 -1.81
N SER A 71 -3.93 7.76 -2.41
CA SER A 71 -4.50 6.65 -3.19
C SER A 71 -3.62 6.25 -4.37
N ARG A 72 -2.99 7.22 -5.06
CA ARG A 72 -2.06 6.92 -6.16
C ARG A 72 -0.80 6.21 -5.66
N VAL A 73 -0.23 6.66 -4.54
CA VAL A 73 0.96 6.02 -3.95
C VAL A 73 0.63 4.63 -3.45
N ASP A 74 -0.53 4.44 -2.82
CA ASP A 74 -0.98 3.14 -2.33
C ASP A 74 -1.22 2.14 -3.48
N ALA A 75 -1.84 2.58 -4.58
CA ALA A 75 -1.99 1.76 -5.78
C ALA A 75 -0.63 1.33 -6.37
N VAL A 76 0.36 2.22 -6.37
CA VAL A 76 1.73 1.87 -6.79
C VAL A 76 2.37 0.89 -5.80
N ALA A 77 2.20 1.10 -4.50
CA ALA A 77 2.69 0.20 -3.46
C ALA A 77 2.11 -1.21 -3.60
N SER A 78 0.81 -1.33 -3.89
CA SER A 78 0.13 -2.61 -4.13
C SER A 78 0.73 -3.35 -5.33
N ARG A 79 0.92 -2.66 -6.46
CA ARG A 79 1.60 -3.26 -7.64
C ARG A 79 3.03 -3.71 -7.34
N VAL A 80 3.77 -2.93 -6.56
CA VAL A 80 5.13 -3.30 -6.14
C VAL A 80 5.10 -4.51 -5.19
N GLN A 81 4.12 -4.60 -4.29
CA GLN A 81 3.91 -5.77 -3.43
C GLN A 81 3.70 -7.03 -4.27
N THR A 82 2.81 -6.97 -5.27
CA THR A 82 2.59 -8.07 -6.22
C THR A 82 3.90 -8.50 -6.87
N ALA A 83 4.64 -7.54 -7.45
CA ALA A 83 5.90 -7.84 -8.12
C ALA A 83 6.96 -8.46 -7.19
N VAL A 84 7.03 -8.00 -5.94
CA VAL A 84 7.93 -8.58 -4.92
C VAL A 84 7.52 -10.01 -4.57
N THR A 85 6.23 -10.27 -4.35
CA THR A 85 5.70 -11.60 -4.05
C THR A 85 5.93 -12.56 -5.21
N THR A 86 5.53 -12.18 -6.44
CA THR A 86 5.77 -13.00 -7.64
C THR A 86 7.25 -13.30 -7.82
N LYS A 87 8.14 -12.32 -7.64
CA LYS A 87 9.59 -12.54 -7.75
C LYS A 87 10.13 -13.52 -6.71
N LYS A 88 9.68 -13.43 -5.45
CA LYS A 88 10.06 -14.40 -4.40
C LYS A 88 9.67 -15.80 -4.82
N VAL A 89 8.46 -15.97 -5.33
CA VAL A 89 7.90 -17.26 -5.72
C VAL A 89 8.65 -17.82 -6.92
N THR A 90 8.88 -17.03 -7.98
CA THR A 90 9.68 -17.47 -9.13
C THR A 90 11.08 -17.92 -8.70
N THR A 91 11.70 -17.22 -7.73
CA THR A 91 13.02 -17.59 -7.20
C THR A 91 12.95 -18.91 -6.42
N SER A 92 11.95 -19.08 -5.55
CA SER A 92 11.73 -20.31 -4.79
C SER A 92 11.45 -21.50 -5.70
N MET A 93 10.56 -21.35 -6.68
CA MET A 93 10.24 -22.38 -7.67
C MET A 93 11.47 -22.77 -8.49
N ALA A 94 12.30 -21.82 -8.93
CA ALA A 94 13.54 -22.13 -9.63
C ALA A 94 14.50 -22.98 -8.78
N GLY A 95 14.56 -22.72 -7.47
CA GLY A 95 15.31 -23.53 -6.51
C GLY A 95 14.76 -24.95 -6.37
N VAL A 96 13.44 -25.09 -6.23
CA VAL A 96 12.75 -26.39 -6.12
C VAL A 96 12.92 -27.21 -7.39
N VAL A 97 12.73 -26.63 -8.58
CA VAL A 97 12.90 -27.31 -9.86
C VAL A 97 14.34 -27.82 -10.02
N LYS A 98 15.34 -27.01 -9.66
CA LYS A 98 16.74 -27.43 -9.69
C LYS A 98 17.02 -28.59 -8.73
N ALA A 99 16.45 -28.56 -7.54
CA ALA A 99 16.59 -29.63 -6.55
C ALA A 99 15.87 -30.92 -6.97
N MET A 100 14.71 -30.80 -7.63
CA MET A 100 13.97 -31.92 -8.20
C MET A 100 14.73 -32.57 -9.37
N ASP A 101 15.32 -31.78 -10.27
CA ASP A 101 16.18 -32.30 -11.35
C ASP A 101 17.39 -33.09 -10.81
N ALA A 102 18.02 -32.58 -9.75
CA ALA A 102 19.11 -33.30 -9.07
C ALA A 102 18.63 -34.59 -8.38
N ALA A 103 17.45 -34.58 -7.74
CA ALA A 103 16.88 -35.75 -7.08
C ALA A 103 16.47 -36.83 -8.09
N MET A 104 15.86 -36.45 -9.22
CA MET A 104 15.52 -37.35 -10.33
C MET A 104 16.75 -38.01 -10.94
N LYS A 105 17.84 -37.25 -11.16
CA LYS A 105 19.12 -37.80 -11.63
C LYS A 105 19.72 -38.84 -10.68
N SER A 106 19.46 -38.70 -9.38
CA SER A 106 19.90 -39.67 -8.37
C SER A 106 18.95 -40.85 -8.13
N MET A 107 17.79 -40.91 -8.83
CA MET A 107 16.69 -41.86 -8.60
C MET A 107 16.27 -42.01 -7.11
N ASN A 108 16.51 -40.99 -6.29
CA ASN A 108 16.23 -41.06 -4.86
C ASN A 108 14.77 -40.66 -4.60
N LEU A 109 13.88 -41.66 -4.53
CA LEU A 109 12.43 -41.48 -4.33
C LEU A 109 12.09 -40.75 -3.01
N GLU A 110 12.83 -40.99 -1.94
CA GLU A 110 12.61 -40.35 -0.63
C GLU A 110 12.90 -38.84 -0.69
N LYS A 111 13.99 -38.45 -1.37
CA LYS A 111 14.31 -37.04 -1.62
C LYS A 111 13.29 -36.37 -2.54
N ILE A 112 12.74 -37.09 -3.53
CA ILE A 112 11.69 -36.58 -4.41
C ILE A 112 10.41 -36.31 -3.60
N SER A 113 9.99 -37.25 -2.74
CA SER A 113 8.82 -37.09 -1.86
C SER A 113 8.94 -35.85 -0.97
N GLY A 114 10.06 -35.70 -0.26
CA GLY A 114 10.27 -34.54 0.61
C GLY A 114 10.44 -33.21 -0.13
N LEU A 115 10.79 -33.23 -1.42
CA LEU A 115 10.79 -32.06 -2.29
C LEU A 115 9.38 -31.68 -2.75
N MET A 116 8.52 -32.66 -3.00
CA MET A 116 7.11 -32.45 -3.34
C MET A 116 6.32 -31.89 -2.17
N ASP A 117 6.51 -32.40 -0.95
CA ASP A 117 5.86 -31.85 0.24
C ASP A 117 6.22 -30.36 0.45
N LYS A 118 7.48 -30.01 0.18
CA LYS A 118 7.94 -28.61 0.24
C LYS A 118 7.39 -27.76 -0.90
N PHE A 119 7.22 -28.34 -2.08
CA PHE A 119 6.61 -27.66 -3.22
C PHE A 119 5.15 -27.35 -2.92
N GLU A 120 4.39 -28.32 -2.44
CA GLU A 120 2.98 -28.19 -2.10
C GLU A 120 2.76 -27.09 -1.05
N LYS A 121 3.58 -27.08 0.00
CA LYS A 121 3.55 -26.02 1.02
C LYS A 121 3.88 -24.63 0.47
N GLN A 122 4.89 -24.50 -0.39
CA GLN A 122 5.23 -23.22 -1.02
C GLN A 122 4.17 -22.74 -2.02
N PHE A 123 3.44 -23.67 -2.64
CA PHE A 123 2.38 -23.37 -3.58
C PHE A 123 1.08 -22.99 -2.87
N GLU A 124 0.74 -23.66 -1.77
CA GLU A 124 -0.41 -23.31 -0.93
C GLU A 124 -0.24 -21.90 -0.32
N ASP A 125 0.96 -21.58 0.19
CA ASP A 125 1.29 -20.23 0.69
C ASP A 125 1.16 -19.15 -0.40
N LEU A 126 1.43 -19.50 -1.67
CA LEU A 126 1.24 -18.59 -2.80
C LEU A 126 -0.23 -18.32 -3.07
N ASP A 127 -1.03 -19.38 -3.15
CA ASP A 127 -2.44 -19.32 -3.53
C ASP A 127 -3.23 -18.50 -2.49
N VAL A 128 -2.93 -18.72 -1.20
CA VAL A 128 -3.48 -17.92 -0.11
C VAL A 128 -3.07 -16.44 -0.22
N GLN A 129 -1.81 -16.14 -0.54
CA GLN A 129 -1.34 -14.76 -0.71
C GLN A 129 -1.96 -14.08 -1.95
N ALA A 130 -2.14 -14.82 -3.05
CA ALA A 130 -2.76 -14.31 -4.26
C ALA A 130 -4.24 -14.01 -4.03
N SER A 131 -4.99 -14.95 -3.43
CA SER A 131 -6.41 -14.78 -3.09
C SER A 131 -6.63 -13.60 -2.13
N CYS A 132 -5.86 -13.49 -1.04
CA CYS A 132 -5.95 -12.34 -0.13
C CYS A 132 -5.67 -11.00 -0.83
N MET A 133 -4.79 -10.99 -1.84
CA MET A 133 -4.48 -9.77 -2.57
C MET A 133 -5.59 -9.40 -3.56
N GLU A 134 -6.23 -10.38 -4.19
CA GLU A 134 -7.40 -10.19 -5.07
C GLU A 134 -8.62 -9.67 -4.29
N ASP A 135 -8.86 -10.20 -3.10
CA ASP A 135 -9.92 -9.77 -2.17
C ASP A 135 -9.70 -8.36 -1.62
N THR A 136 -8.44 -7.92 -1.49
CA THR A 136 -8.12 -6.56 -1.01
C THR A 136 -8.12 -5.53 -2.16
N MET A 137 -8.05 -5.98 -3.41
CA MET A 137 -8.04 -5.12 -4.61
C MET A 137 -9.41 -4.98 -5.28
N SER A 138 -10.40 -5.77 -4.86
CA SER A 138 -11.82 -5.73 -5.27
C SER A 138 -12.64 -4.78 -4.40
#